data_AF-A0A351AFC4-F1
#
_entry.id   AF-A0A351AFC4-F1
#
_cell.length_a   1.000
_cell.length_b   1.000
_cell.length_c   1.000
_cell.angle_alpha   90.00
_cell.angle_beta   90.00
_cell.angle_gamma   90.00
#
_symmetry.space_group_name_H-M   'P 1'
#
loop_
_entity.id
_entity.type
_entity.pdbx_description
1 polymer ?
#
loop_
_entity_poly.entity_id
_entity_poly.type
_entity_poly.pdbx_seq_one_letter_code
_entity_poly.pdbx_strand_id
1 'polypeptide(L)'
;MDLMGMAGWALALVGVGWAITSSVHAKRARNEHSRERQANDTFLHASHVISEFNANGTALAEALRAMVTAAGADSGYIMLFDRNQPNKLTTQAVYSFDDNDIFPTTTLIGEGLAGTVAHSGQPAHFTRNGGTDVLHELPNDTTAAIATPIRNRLFRDQDLRTSDVVGVLVLISKQKKMTFQGERLDTITALGALLSMAVSSHWIGTHHRRTLLDTLVLMASTLESRDRYMSGRSQRLCDLSLLLGRKFGMSDEALEELRLGMLLQDIGSIKVPDAILHKSGRLTSEEFELLKQHTTFGHEVCRRLMMPRGVLTIVRNHHERLDGTGYPDQLKGEQMPLALRIAALAIAFDAMASPRAFRTALDLDEILAQLNLEAGTHFDAVVVQTLRESVHDEDFQRIYPALVTTVDRRASDLAA
;
A
#
# COMPACT_ATOMS: atom_id res chain seq x y z
N MET A 1 3.65 47.97 77.05
CA MET A 1 3.49 47.11 75.85
C MET A 1 4.86 46.98 75.23
N ASP A 2 5.48 45.81 75.39
CA ASP A 2 6.90 45.61 75.12
C ASP A 2 7.23 45.60 73.62
N LEU A 3 8.14 46.49 73.22
CA LEU A 3 8.74 46.52 71.88
C LEU A 3 9.42 45.19 71.51
N MET A 4 9.90 44.41 72.50
CA MET A 4 10.49 43.08 72.28
C MET A 4 9.47 42.04 71.81
N GLY A 5 8.21 42.16 72.22
CA GLY A 5 7.15 41.25 71.76
C GLY A 5 6.81 41.50 70.29
N MET A 6 6.66 42.76 69.88
CA MET A 6 6.28 43.12 68.51
C MET A 6 7.35 42.74 67.47
N ALA A 7 8.64 42.83 67.82
CA ALA A 7 9.73 42.40 66.94
C ALA A 7 9.74 40.87 66.71
N GLY A 8 9.40 40.07 67.73
CA GLY A 8 9.28 38.62 67.62
C GLY A 8 8.12 38.19 66.71
N TRP A 9 6.97 38.87 66.80
CA TRP A 9 5.82 38.62 65.93
C TRP A 9 6.09 39.01 64.46
N ALA A 10 6.84 40.09 64.22
CA ALA A 10 7.22 40.51 62.87
C ALA A 10 8.17 39.49 62.19
N LEU A 11 9.17 38.97 62.91
CA LEU A 11 10.06 37.92 62.40
C LEU A 11 9.33 36.60 62.12
N ALA A 12 8.37 36.22 62.98
CA ALA A 12 7.54 35.05 62.77
C ALA A 12 6.65 35.18 61.51
N LEU A 13 6.05 36.35 61.27
CA LEU A 13 5.23 36.62 60.09
C LEU A 13 6.04 36.59 58.78
N VAL A 14 7.26 37.11 58.79
CA VAL A 14 8.18 37.03 57.63
C VAL A 14 8.58 35.58 57.35
N GLY A 15 8.86 34.79 58.40
CA GLY A 15 9.19 33.36 58.27
C GLY A 15 8.03 32.53 57.70
N VAL A 16 6.79 32.79 58.15
CA VAL A 16 5.58 32.14 57.61
C VAL A 16 5.32 32.56 56.16
N GLY A 17 5.50 33.84 55.83
CA GLY A 17 5.39 34.34 54.45
C GLY A 17 6.41 33.68 53.50
N TRP A 18 7.65 33.48 53.95
CA TRP A 18 8.70 32.81 53.19
C TRP A 18 8.43 31.30 53.01
N ALA A 19 7.89 30.63 54.03
CA ALA A 19 7.48 29.23 53.94
C ALA A 19 6.30 29.00 52.98
N ILE A 20 5.32 29.92 52.97
CA ILE A 20 4.18 29.85 52.04
C ILE A 20 4.64 30.12 50.60
N THR A 21 5.44 31.17 50.37
CA THR A 21 5.96 31.46 49.02
C THR A 21 6.86 30.35 48.51
N SER A 22 7.80 29.83 49.30
CA SER A 22 8.67 28.72 48.90
C SER A 22 7.87 27.43 48.61
N SER A 23 6.85 27.09 49.41
CA SER A 23 6.01 25.93 49.15
C SER A 23 5.14 26.08 47.90
N VAL A 24 4.62 27.28 47.64
CA VAL A 24 3.90 27.61 46.39
C VAL A 24 4.83 27.53 45.18
N HIS A 25 6.06 28.06 45.28
CA HIS A 25 7.08 27.95 44.22
C HIS A 25 7.49 26.49 43.98
N ALA A 26 7.73 25.71 45.04
CA ALA A 26 8.07 24.29 44.93
C ALA A 26 6.90 23.43 44.41
N LYS A 27 5.65 23.82 44.67
CA LYS A 27 4.46 23.16 44.10
C LYS A 27 4.26 23.52 42.63
N ARG A 28 4.50 24.79 42.25
CA ARG A 28 4.50 25.23 40.85
C ARG A 28 5.59 24.52 40.05
N ALA A 29 6.83 24.50 40.53
CA ALA A 29 7.94 23.81 39.88
C ALA A 29 7.70 22.29 39.75
N ARG A 30 7.12 21.65 40.78
CA ARG A 30 6.74 20.21 40.68
C ARG A 30 5.63 19.96 39.67
N ASN A 31 4.62 20.82 39.63
CA ASN A 31 3.53 20.70 38.65
C ASN A 31 4.04 20.95 37.22
N GLU A 32 4.93 21.92 37.03
CA GLU A 32 5.59 22.24 35.77
C GLU A 32 6.46 21.07 35.29
N HIS A 33 7.32 20.53 36.17
CA HIS A 33 8.13 19.35 35.88
C HIS A 33 7.30 18.10 35.58
N SER A 34 6.15 17.93 36.24
CA SER A 34 5.23 16.81 35.95
C SER A 34 4.56 16.95 34.57
N ARG A 35 4.23 18.20 34.18
CA ARG A 35 3.64 18.50 32.87
C ARG A 35 4.65 18.34 31.75
N GLU A 36 5.89 18.78 31.95
CA GLU A 36 6.99 18.58 31.00
C GLU A 36 7.31 17.09 30.80
N ARG A 37 7.36 16.30 31.88
CA ARG A 37 7.54 14.84 31.77
C ARG A 37 6.39 14.18 31.01
N GLN A 38 5.15 14.53 31.33
CA GLN A 38 3.98 14.00 30.64
C GLN A 38 3.99 14.37 29.14
N ALA A 39 4.39 15.60 28.80
CA ALA A 39 4.53 16.05 27.41
C ALA A 39 5.65 15.28 26.68
N ASN A 40 6.81 15.08 27.33
CA ASN A 40 7.91 14.28 26.77
C ASN A 40 7.53 12.81 26.57
N ASP A 41 6.82 12.18 27.52
CA ASP A 41 6.36 10.79 27.37
C ASP A 41 5.35 10.67 26.22
N THR A 42 4.44 11.65 26.09
CA THR A 42 3.47 11.70 24.99
C THR A 42 4.16 11.93 23.64
N PHE A 43 5.21 12.76 23.61
CA PHE A 43 6.04 13.00 22.44
C PHE A 43 6.82 11.75 22.02
N LEU A 44 7.43 11.03 22.98
CA LEU A 44 8.13 9.77 22.72
C LEU A 44 7.17 8.70 22.19
N HIS A 45 5.96 8.63 22.76
CA HIS A 45 4.93 7.71 22.28
C HIS A 45 4.48 8.05 20.85
N ALA A 46 4.23 9.34 20.56
CA ALA A 46 3.91 9.80 19.20
C ALA A 46 5.04 9.46 18.22
N SER A 47 6.30 9.69 18.60
CA SER A 47 7.48 9.34 17.81
C SER A 47 7.56 7.83 17.53
N HIS A 48 7.29 6.98 18.52
CA HIS A 48 7.27 5.53 18.36
C HIS A 48 6.19 5.06 17.37
N VAL A 49 4.95 5.52 17.55
CA VAL A 49 3.82 5.20 16.66
C VAL A 49 4.11 5.65 15.22
N ILE A 50 4.73 6.82 15.06
CA ILE A 50 5.16 7.35 13.75
C ILE A 50 6.31 6.53 13.15
N SER A 51 7.22 5.98 13.98
CA SER A 51 8.35 5.17 13.51
C SER A 51 7.95 3.76 13.06
N GLU A 52 6.88 3.20 13.64
CA GLU A 52 6.33 1.88 13.30
C GLU A 52 5.31 1.95 12.14
N PHE A 53 5.23 3.09 11.46
CA PHE A 53 4.22 3.36 10.45
C PHE A 53 4.24 2.35 9.29
N ASN A 54 3.27 1.44 9.32
CA ASN A 54 2.93 0.54 8.23
C ASN A 54 1.59 0.96 7.61
N ALA A 55 1.65 1.72 6.52
CA ALA A 55 0.79 1.73 5.33
C ALA A 55 -0.75 1.59 5.38
N ASN A 56 -1.40 1.52 6.54
CA ASN A 56 -2.84 1.38 6.65
C ASN A 56 -3.44 2.71 7.13
N GLY A 57 -4.65 3.07 6.67
CA GLY A 57 -5.33 4.31 7.06
C GLY A 57 -5.48 4.47 8.58
N THR A 58 -5.50 3.35 9.32
CA THR A 58 -5.49 3.30 10.78
C THR A 58 -4.22 3.93 11.39
N ALA A 59 -3.05 3.74 10.77
CA ALA A 59 -1.79 4.25 11.30
C ALA A 59 -1.67 5.78 11.23
N LEU A 60 -2.23 6.42 10.19
CA LEU A 60 -2.28 7.89 10.10
C LEU A 60 -3.21 8.48 11.17
N ALA A 61 -4.35 7.84 11.41
CA ALA A 61 -5.29 8.26 12.46
C ALA A 61 -4.69 8.10 13.87
N GLU A 62 -3.96 7.00 14.13
CA GLU A 62 -3.25 6.79 15.40
C GLU A 62 -2.11 7.78 15.61
N ALA A 63 -1.30 8.03 14.58
CA ALA A 63 -0.26 9.05 14.62
C ALA A 63 -0.86 10.45 14.90
N LEU A 64 -1.95 10.79 14.21
CA LEU A 64 -2.66 12.04 14.41
C LEU A 64 -3.20 12.17 15.84
N ARG A 65 -3.83 11.12 16.37
CA ARG A 65 -4.29 11.07 17.77
C ARG A 65 -3.14 11.34 18.75
N ALA A 66 -1.99 10.70 18.54
CA ALA A 66 -0.83 10.90 19.39
C ALA A 66 -0.30 12.35 19.31
N MET A 67 -0.27 12.95 18.11
CA MET A 67 0.13 14.34 17.91
C MET A 67 -0.84 15.35 18.53
N VAL A 68 -2.16 15.15 18.37
CA VAL A 68 -3.19 15.99 19.01
C VAL A 68 -3.00 15.97 20.53
N THR A 69 -2.82 14.78 21.09
CA THR A 69 -2.58 14.59 22.53
C THR A 69 -1.28 15.26 22.98
N ALA A 70 -0.17 15.06 22.25
CA ALA A 70 1.14 15.64 22.57
C ALA A 70 1.15 17.18 22.49
N ALA A 71 0.46 17.75 21.50
CA ALA A 71 0.34 19.19 21.33
C ALA A 71 -0.61 19.84 22.36
N GLY A 72 -1.38 19.04 23.11
CA GLY A 72 -2.46 19.51 23.96
C GLY A 72 -3.62 20.13 23.17
N ALA A 73 -3.74 19.77 21.89
CA ALA A 73 -4.82 20.20 21.02
C ALA A 73 -6.10 19.41 21.32
N ASP A 74 -7.24 19.95 20.91
CA ASP A 74 -8.55 19.32 21.10
C ASP A 74 -8.94 18.44 19.89
N SER A 75 -8.45 18.81 18.70
CA SER A 75 -8.65 18.05 17.47
C SER A 75 -7.58 18.35 16.42
N GLY A 76 -7.61 17.62 15.31
CA GLY A 76 -6.73 17.83 14.18
C GLY A 76 -7.08 16.97 12.97
N TYR A 77 -6.44 17.27 11.85
CA TYR A 77 -6.58 16.52 10.61
C TYR A 77 -5.31 16.58 9.76
N ILE A 78 -5.14 15.58 8.90
CA ILE A 78 -4.05 15.49 7.93
C ILE A 78 -4.65 15.51 6.53
N MET A 79 -4.14 16.38 5.67
CA MET A 79 -4.46 16.39 4.25
C MET A 79 -3.23 16.10 3.41
N LEU A 80 -3.38 15.30 2.36
CA LEU A 80 -2.33 15.06 1.36
C LEU A 80 -2.79 15.55 -0.02
N PHE A 81 -1.85 15.82 -0.91
CA PHE A 81 -2.17 16.16 -2.29
C PHE A 81 -2.97 15.05 -2.97
N ASP A 82 -4.01 15.45 -3.70
CA ASP A 82 -4.73 14.55 -4.60
C ASP A 82 -3.82 14.19 -5.78
N ARG A 83 -3.64 12.88 -6.01
CA ARG A 83 -2.81 12.35 -7.10
C ARG A 83 -3.40 12.65 -8.48
N ASN A 84 -4.72 12.79 -8.57
CA ASN A 84 -5.43 13.05 -9.82
C ASN A 84 -5.65 14.56 -10.06
N GLN A 85 -5.63 15.37 -8.99
CA GLN A 85 -5.89 16.81 -9.04
C GLN A 85 -4.80 17.58 -8.29
N PRO A 86 -3.69 17.94 -8.95
CA PRO A 86 -2.50 18.43 -8.26
C PRO A 86 -2.70 19.74 -7.48
N ASN A 87 -3.75 20.51 -7.81
CA ASN A 87 -4.14 21.76 -7.13
C ASN A 87 -5.07 21.56 -5.92
N LYS A 88 -5.23 20.32 -5.43
CA LYS A 88 -6.20 19.96 -4.41
C LYS A 88 -5.58 19.10 -3.31
N LEU A 89 -5.99 19.36 -2.07
CA LEU A 89 -5.72 18.55 -0.90
C LEU A 89 -6.96 17.71 -0.57
N THR A 90 -6.73 16.47 -0.13
CA THR A 90 -7.78 15.56 0.34
C THR A 90 -7.43 15.07 1.75
N THR A 91 -8.43 15.04 2.63
CA THR A 91 -8.25 14.61 4.02
C THR A 91 -8.03 13.11 4.08
N GLN A 92 -6.95 12.71 4.77
CA GLN A 92 -6.52 11.33 4.92
C GLN A 92 -6.75 10.80 6.34
N ALA A 93 -6.75 11.68 7.33
CA ALA A 93 -7.03 11.33 8.72
C ALA A 93 -7.64 12.52 9.47
N VAL A 94 -8.54 12.21 10.40
CA VAL A 94 -9.16 13.17 11.33
C VAL A 94 -9.14 12.57 12.73
N TYR A 95 -9.00 13.42 13.74
CA TYR A 95 -9.16 13.02 15.13
C TYR A 95 -9.72 14.19 15.93
N SER A 96 -10.74 13.92 16.75
CA SER A 96 -11.30 14.87 17.70
C SER A 96 -11.68 14.18 19.00
N PHE A 97 -11.65 14.94 20.10
CA PHE A 97 -12.31 14.55 21.35
C PHE A 97 -13.81 14.89 21.36
N ASP A 98 -14.31 15.62 20.35
CA ASP A 98 -15.71 16.00 20.17
C ASP A 98 -16.24 15.44 18.84
N ASP A 99 -17.16 14.48 18.92
CA ASP A 99 -17.74 13.80 17.76
C ASP A 99 -18.57 14.74 16.86
N ASN A 100 -18.92 15.94 17.32
CA ASN A 100 -19.67 16.92 16.53
C ASN A 100 -18.78 17.81 15.65
N ASP A 101 -17.46 17.71 15.79
CA ASP A 101 -16.54 18.50 14.97
C ASP A 101 -16.59 18.05 13.50
N ILE A 102 -16.75 19.03 12.61
CA ILE A 102 -16.75 18.82 11.16
C ILE A 102 -15.43 19.31 10.60
N PHE A 103 -14.78 18.47 9.81
CA PHE A 103 -13.49 18.74 9.17
C PHE A 103 -13.67 18.84 7.65
N PRO A 104 -12.83 19.62 6.95
CA PRO A 104 -12.86 19.68 5.51
C PRO A 104 -12.53 18.30 4.94
N THR A 105 -13.26 17.86 3.91
CA THR A 105 -12.90 16.65 3.15
C THR A 105 -11.89 16.98 2.06
N THR A 106 -11.96 18.19 1.50
CA THR A 106 -11.07 18.67 0.45
C THR A 106 -10.84 20.18 0.55
N THR A 107 -9.65 20.64 0.13
CA THR A 107 -9.25 22.06 0.16
C THR A 107 -8.41 22.38 -1.08
N LEU A 108 -8.60 23.54 -1.69
CA LEU A 108 -7.76 24.00 -2.80
C LEU A 108 -6.46 24.63 -2.29
N ILE A 109 -5.38 24.54 -3.08
CA ILE A 109 -4.14 25.25 -2.74
C ILE A 109 -4.40 26.76 -2.68
N GLY A 110 -3.86 27.40 -1.63
CA GLY A 110 -4.01 28.83 -1.37
C GLY A 110 -5.29 29.22 -0.62
N GLU A 111 -6.23 28.29 -0.43
CA GLU A 111 -7.46 28.54 0.34
C GLU A 111 -7.36 28.03 1.77
N GLY A 112 -7.91 28.80 2.71
CA GLY A 112 -7.87 28.44 4.13
C GLY A 112 -6.45 28.34 4.70
N LEU A 113 -6.36 27.91 5.95
CA LEU A 113 -5.13 27.64 6.67
C LEU A 113 -4.34 26.51 6.00
N ALA A 114 -5.01 25.39 5.67
CA ALA A 114 -4.34 24.25 5.06
C ALA A 114 -3.82 24.55 3.65
N GLY A 115 -4.64 25.15 2.78
CA GLY A 115 -4.21 25.50 1.43
C GLY A 115 -3.13 26.57 1.41
N THR A 116 -3.14 27.54 2.34
CA THR A 116 -2.09 28.55 2.47
C THR A 116 -0.73 27.93 2.82
N VAL A 117 -0.70 26.96 3.75
CA VAL A 117 0.53 26.24 4.09
C VAL A 117 1.00 25.36 2.95
N ALA A 118 0.08 24.69 2.24
CA ALA A 118 0.44 23.91 1.06
C ALA A 118 1.04 24.77 -0.06
N HIS A 119 0.57 26.01 -0.22
CA HIS A 119 1.09 26.95 -1.21
C HIS A 119 2.45 27.56 -0.82
N SER A 120 2.53 28.11 0.40
CA SER A 120 3.71 28.84 0.88
C SER A 120 4.83 27.93 1.38
N GLY A 121 4.49 26.71 1.80
CA GLY A 121 5.37 25.82 2.54
C GLY A 121 5.73 26.31 3.94
N GLN A 122 5.21 27.44 4.42
CA GLN A 122 5.53 27.94 5.76
C GLN A 122 4.41 27.57 6.74
N PRO A 123 4.72 27.24 8.01
CA PRO A 123 3.69 27.06 9.02
C PRO A 123 2.81 28.31 9.15
N ALA A 124 1.51 28.12 9.30
CA ALA A 124 0.54 29.19 9.51
C ALA A 124 -0.24 28.92 10.79
N HIS A 125 -0.62 29.98 11.50
CA HIS A 125 -1.41 29.87 12.72
C HIS A 125 -2.60 30.82 12.69
N PHE A 126 -3.64 30.44 13.41
CA PHE A 126 -4.85 31.20 13.62
C PHE A 126 -5.07 31.35 15.12
N THR A 127 -5.42 32.55 15.57
CA THR A 127 -5.85 32.82 16.94
C THR A 127 -7.04 33.76 16.89
N ARG A 128 -8.15 33.39 17.53
CA ARG A 128 -9.36 34.21 17.54
C ARG A 128 -9.21 35.39 18.51
N ASN A 129 -8.83 36.56 17.98
CA ASN A 129 -8.70 37.80 18.74
C ASN A 129 -10.00 38.63 18.73
N GLY A 130 -11.07 38.14 19.35
CA GLY A 130 -12.29 38.92 19.64
C GLY A 130 -13.06 39.53 18.44
N GLY A 131 -12.63 39.30 17.19
CA GLY A 131 -13.25 39.75 15.95
C GLY A 131 -14.03 38.66 15.21
N THR A 132 -14.56 38.99 14.03
CA THR A 132 -15.42 38.14 13.18
C THR A 132 -14.65 37.24 12.20
N ASP A 133 -13.34 37.07 12.35
CA ASP A 133 -12.56 36.17 11.49
C ASP A 133 -12.98 34.72 11.73
N VAL A 134 -13.82 34.21 10.83
CA VAL A 134 -14.26 32.82 10.78
C VAL A 134 -13.54 32.15 9.61
N LEU A 135 -12.66 31.21 9.92
CA LEU A 135 -12.20 30.24 8.94
C LEU A 135 -13.25 29.13 8.87
N HIS A 136 -14.06 29.11 7.81
CA HIS A 136 -15.16 28.16 7.62
C HIS A 136 -14.74 26.68 7.59
N GLU A 137 -13.45 26.41 7.42
CA GLU A 137 -12.86 25.06 7.47
C GLU A 137 -12.52 24.58 8.89
N LEU A 138 -12.61 25.45 9.91
CA LEU A 138 -12.35 25.09 11.30
C LEU A 138 -13.67 25.05 12.08
N PRO A 139 -13.79 24.21 13.14
CA PRO A 139 -14.94 24.22 14.03
C PRO A 139 -15.25 25.62 14.58
N ASN A 140 -16.54 25.96 14.72
CA ASN A 140 -17.00 27.32 15.04
C ASN A 140 -16.51 27.86 16.38
N ASP A 141 -16.17 26.98 17.33
CA ASP A 141 -15.66 27.28 18.66
C ASP A 141 -14.11 27.27 18.73
N THR A 142 -13.43 27.15 17.59
CA THR A 142 -11.97 27.22 17.51
C THR A 142 -11.45 28.54 18.07
N THR A 143 -10.58 28.46 19.08
CA THR A 143 -9.86 29.60 19.66
C THR A 143 -8.47 29.76 19.06
N ALA A 144 -7.82 28.66 18.68
CA ALA A 144 -6.53 28.67 18.02
C ALA A 144 -6.37 27.47 17.08
N ALA A 145 -5.64 27.62 15.99
CA ALA A 145 -5.25 26.53 15.11
C ALA A 145 -3.83 26.75 14.56
N ILE A 146 -3.17 25.67 14.17
CA ILE A 146 -1.88 25.70 13.49
C ILE A 146 -1.87 24.68 12.36
N ALA A 147 -1.35 25.09 11.22
CA ALA A 147 -1.05 24.23 10.10
C ALA A 147 0.46 24.17 9.87
N THR A 148 0.99 22.95 9.71
CA THR A 148 2.40 22.71 9.42
C THR A 148 2.56 21.88 8.14
N PRO A 149 3.53 22.21 7.27
CA PRO A 149 3.73 21.48 6.02
C PRO A 149 4.28 20.08 6.32
N ILE A 150 3.78 19.09 5.57
CA ILE A 150 4.36 17.76 5.49
C ILE A 150 5.29 17.77 4.28
N ARG A 151 6.59 17.55 4.47
CA ARG A 151 7.60 17.72 3.40
C ARG A 151 8.24 16.40 2.99
N ASN A 152 8.45 16.23 1.69
CA ASN A 152 9.25 15.17 1.12
C ASN A 152 10.11 15.74 -0.03
N ARG A 153 11.42 15.90 0.23
CA ARG A 153 12.36 16.44 -0.77
C ARG A 153 12.50 15.56 -2.01
N LEU A 154 12.29 14.25 -1.90
CA LEU A 154 12.31 13.33 -3.04
C LEU A 154 11.12 13.54 -3.98
N PHE A 155 10.03 14.12 -3.46
CA PHE A 155 8.83 14.43 -4.24
C PHE A 155 9.05 15.55 -5.26
N ARG A 156 10.01 16.45 -4.96
CA ARG A 156 10.39 17.56 -5.83
C ARG A 156 10.97 17.08 -7.17
N ASP A 157 11.67 15.95 -7.17
CA ASP A 157 12.35 15.44 -8.37
C ASP A 157 11.45 14.53 -9.24
N GLN A 158 10.37 13.98 -8.68
CA GLN A 158 9.53 12.98 -9.36
C GLN A 158 8.31 13.58 -10.06
N ASP A 159 7.64 14.56 -9.44
CA ASP A 159 6.35 15.10 -9.94
C ASP A 159 6.48 16.49 -10.61
N LEU A 160 7.71 16.95 -10.91
CA LEU A 160 7.99 18.26 -11.52
C LEU A 160 7.40 19.45 -10.72
N ARG A 161 7.05 19.25 -9.45
CA ARG A 161 6.52 20.29 -8.58
C ARG A 161 7.65 21.19 -8.08
N THR A 162 7.36 22.48 -8.01
CA THR A 162 8.29 23.48 -7.45
C THR A 162 8.42 23.40 -5.92
N SER A 163 7.49 22.71 -5.25
CA SER A 163 7.42 22.59 -3.78
C SER A 163 7.65 21.15 -3.34
N ASP A 164 8.40 20.97 -2.25
CA ASP A 164 8.62 19.70 -1.56
C ASP A 164 7.50 19.37 -0.55
N VAL A 165 6.42 20.15 -0.52
CA VAL A 165 5.26 19.89 0.35
C VAL A 165 4.40 18.80 -0.28
N VAL A 166 4.13 17.74 0.47
CA VAL A 166 3.26 16.60 0.08
C VAL A 166 1.89 16.64 0.75
N GLY A 167 1.73 17.48 1.78
CA GLY A 167 0.50 17.61 2.54
C GLY A 167 0.63 18.60 3.68
N VAL A 168 -0.39 18.65 4.54
CA VAL A 168 -0.48 19.57 5.67
C VAL A 168 -1.10 18.86 6.88
N LEU A 169 -0.49 19.05 8.04
CA LEU A 169 -1.05 18.70 9.35
C LEU A 169 -1.70 19.95 9.94
N VAL A 170 -2.95 19.84 10.39
CA VAL A 170 -3.66 20.91 11.09
C VAL A 170 -4.03 20.44 12.50
N LEU A 171 -3.71 21.24 13.51
CA LEU A 171 -4.09 21.04 14.90
C LEU A 171 -4.95 22.21 15.37
N ILE A 172 -5.98 21.91 16.15
CA ILE A 172 -7.04 22.84 16.54
C ILE A 172 -7.20 22.80 18.05
N SER A 173 -7.36 23.97 18.65
CA SER A 173 -7.75 24.10 20.05
C SER A 173 -8.91 25.06 20.25
N LYS A 174 -9.80 24.69 21.17
CA LYS A 174 -10.96 25.42 21.69
C LYS A 174 -10.65 26.07 23.06
N GLN A 175 -9.43 25.88 23.58
CA GLN A 175 -9.02 26.40 24.88
C GLN A 175 -8.61 27.88 24.81
N LYS A 176 -9.31 28.74 25.57
CA LYS A 176 -9.12 30.21 25.59
C LYS A 176 -7.70 30.72 25.85
N LYS A 177 -6.82 29.93 26.47
CA LYS A 177 -5.42 30.31 26.78
C LYS A 177 -4.40 29.64 25.87
N MET A 178 -4.84 28.76 24.96
CA MET A 178 -3.93 28.06 24.07
C MET A 178 -3.50 28.99 22.94
N THR A 179 -2.18 29.09 22.73
CA THR A 179 -1.58 29.69 21.54
C THR A 179 -0.54 28.73 20.99
N PHE A 180 -0.53 28.54 19.68
CA PHE A 180 0.46 27.72 18.98
C PHE A 180 1.68 28.57 18.59
N GLN A 181 2.32 29.18 19.58
CA GLN A 181 3.46 30.09 19.40
C GLN A 181 4.60 29.74 20.38
N GLY A 182 5.82 30.22 20.08
CA GLY A 182 7.01 30.00 20.91
C GLY A 182 7.42 28.52 20.97
N GLU A 183 7.80 28.04 22.15
CA GLU A 183 8.28 26.67 22.37
C GLU A 183 7.31 25.57 21.90
N ARG A 184 5.99 25.84 21.96
CA ARG A 184 4.96 24.92 21.43
C ARG A 184 5.01 24.81 19.91
N LEU A 185 5.30 25.91 19.21
CA LEU A 185 5.47 25.92 17.76
C LEU A 185 6.65 25.03 17.36
N ASP A 186 7.75 25.07 18.12
CA ASP A 186 8.92 24.22 17.86
C ASP A 186 8.58 22.73 18.05
N THR A 187 7.83 22.39 19.10
CA THR A 187 7.38 21.01 19.34
C THR A 187 6.45 20.51 18.24
N ILE A 188 5.49 21.33 17.81
CA ILE A 188 4.55 20.96 16.74
C ILE A 188 5.26 20.86 15.39
N THR A 189 6.20 21.75 15.13
CA THR A 189 7.04 21.69 13.92
C THR A 189 7.90 20.43 13.90
N ALA A 190 8.47 20.02 15.04
CA ALA A 190 9.19 18.76 15.19
C ALA A 190 8.30 17.54 14.95
N LEU A 191 7.07 17.52 15.49
CA LEU A 191 6.10 16.47 15.24
C LEU A 191 5.69 16.41 13.75
N GLY A 192 5.47 17.57 13.12
CA GLY A 192 5.20 17.67 11.69
C GLY A 192 6.35 17.13 10.84
N ALA A 193 7.60 17.36 11.25
CA ALA A 193 8.78 16.78 10.59
C ALA A 193 8.87 15.26 10.76
N LEU A 194 8.53 14.71 11.93
CA LEU A 194 8.47 13.25 12.15
C LEU A 194 7.38 12.60 11.29
N LEU A 195 6.19 13.21 11.24
CA LEU A 195 5.11 12.76 10.35
C LEU A 195 5.56 12.82 8.88
N SER A 196 6.26 13.89 8.49
CA SER A 196 6.85 14.03 7.16
C SER A 196 7.80 12.88 6.83
N MET A 197 8.65 12.49 7.77
CA MET A 197 9.55 11.35 7.61
C MET A 197 8.79 10.03 7.47
N ALA A 198 7.78 9.78 8.30
CA ALA A 198 6.99 8.54 8.20
C ALA A 198 6.20 8.43 6.90
N VAL A 199 5.53 9.51 6.49
CA VAL A 199 4.83 9.60 5.21
C VAL A 199 5.83 9.41 4.06
N SER A 200 7.00 10.07 4.12
CA SER A 200 8.05 9.92 3.11
C SER A 200 8.58 8.50 3.04
N SER A 201 8.93 7.89 4.17
CA SER A 201 9.41 6.50 4.24
C SER A 201 8.39 5.51 3.68
N HIS A 202 7.11 5.70 3.99
CA HIS A 202 6.05 4.87 3.44
C HIS A 202 5.87 5.04 1.92
N TRP A 203 5.90 6.29 1.43
CA TRP A 203 5.82 6.58 0.00
C TRP A 203 7.04 6.04 -0.75
N ILE A 204 8.25 6.18 -0.19
CA ILE A 204 9.48 5.61 -0.75
C ILE A 204 9.36 4.08 -0.78
N GLY A 205 8.92 3.43 0.30
CA GLY A 205 8.78 1.98 0.34
C GLY A 205 7.77 1.45 -0.68
N THR A 206 6.60 2.09 -0.78
CA THR A 206 5.55 1.68 -1.74
C THR A 206 5.92 1.98 -3.18
N HIS A 207 6.48 3.15 -3.47
CA HIS A 207 6.90 3.53 -4.81
C HIS A 207 8.12 2.71 -5.27
N HIS A 208 9.11 2.50 -4.41
CA HIS A 208 10.25 1.64 -4.71
C HIS A 208 9.79 0.20 -5.01
N ARG A 209 8.89 -0.35 -4.18
CA ARG A 209 8.30 -1.67 -4.43
C ARG A 209 7.57 -1.71 -5.77
N ARG A 210 6.78 -0.69 -6.10
CA ARG A 210 6.05 -0.62 -7.38
C ARG A 210 6.99 -0.51 -8.58
N THR A 211 7.97 0.39 -8.54
CA THR A 211 8.96 0.55 -9.61
C THR A 211 9.80 -0.70 -9.80
N LEU A 212 10.20 -1.37 -8.72
CA LEU A 212 10.88 -2.67 -8.80
C LEU A 212 9.98 -3.74 -9.43
N LEU A 213 8.71 -3.83 -9.03
CA LEU A 213 7.74 -4.75 -9.63
C LEU A 213 7.52 -4.47 -11.11
N ASP A 214 7.30 -3.22 -11.49
CA ASP A 214 7.09 -2.82 -12.89
C ASP A 214 8.35 -3.14 -13.72
N THR A 215 9.54 -2.92 -13.16
CA THR A 215 10.81 -3.31 -13.79
C THR A 215 10.92 -4.82 -13.97
N LEU A 216 10.54 -5.63 -12.97
CA LEU A 216 10.58 -7.08 -13.05
C LEU A 216 9.59 -7.63 -14.08
N VAL A 217 8.37 -7.09 -14.11
CA VAL A 217 7.35 -7.46 -15.09
C VAL A 217 7.83 -7.10 -16.49
N LEU A 218 8.49 -5.95 -16.66
CA LEU A 218 9.09 -5.55 -17.93
C LEU A 218 10.24 -6.50 -18.32
N MET A 219 11.10 -6.90 -17.38
CA MET A 219 12.16 -7.89 -17.62
C MET A 219 11.58 -9.25 -18.01
N ALA A 220 10.55 -9.74 -17.31
CA ALA A 220 9.84 -10.97 -17.65
C ALA A 220 9.25 -10.89 -19.08
N SER A 221 8.58 -9.79 -19.41
CA SER A 221 8.04 -9.55 -20.75
C SER A 221 9.15 -9.48 -21.82
N THR A 222 10.31 -8.94 -21.47
CA THR A 222 11.48 -8.91 -22.36
C THR A 222 12.08 -10.31 -22.55
N LEU A 223 12.07 -11.17 -21.52
CA LEU A 223 12.46 -12.57 -21.68
C LEU A 223 11.49 -13.32 -22.59
N GLU A 224 10.18 -13.06 -22.50
CA GLU A 224 9.21 -13.61 -23.44
C GLU A 224 9.51 -13.19 -24.88
N SER A 225 9.93 -11.94 -25.11
CA SER A 225 10.25 -11.45 -26.46
C SER A 225 11.41 -12.20 -27.16
N ARG A 226 12.21 -12.98 -26.43
CA ARG A 226 13.23 -13.86 -27.01
C ARG A 226 12.62 -14.99 -27.82
N ASP A 227 11.40 -15.40 -27.47
CA ASP A 227 10.61 -16.39 -28.20
C ASP A 227 9.44 -15.72 -28.92
N ARG A 228 9.46 -15.77 -30.25
CA ARG A 228 8.43 -15.16 -31.12
C ARG A 228 7.02 -15.70 -30.84
N TYR A 229 6.89 -16.89 -30.26
CA TYR A 229 5.60 -17.51 -29.94
C TYR A 229 5.08 -17.14 -28.53
N MET A 230 5.89 -16.49 -27.70
CA MET A 230 5.53 -16.14 -26.31
C MET A 230 4.99 -14.71 -26.17
N SER A 231 4.92 -13.92 -27.25
CA SER A 231 4.45 -12.53 -27.18
C SER A 231 3.02 -12.43 -26.61
N GLY A 232 2.87 -11.61 -25.57
CA GLY A 232 1.60 -11.39 -24.87
C GLY A 232 1.09 -12.58 -24.06
N ARG A 233 1.89 -13.65 -23.90
CA ARG A 233 1.52 -14.85 -23.13
C ARG A 233 1.31 -14.52 -21.66
N SER A 234 2.26 -13.86 -21.00
CA SER A 234 2.12 -13.46 -19.60
C SER A 234 0.82 -12.70 -19.33
N GLN A 235 0.43 -11.80 -20.24
CA GLN A 235 -0.82 -11.06 -20.10
C GLN A 235 -2.06 -11.96 -20.24
N ARG A 236 -2.11 -12.84 -21.26
CA ARG A 236 -3.23 -13.79 -21.42
C ARG A 236 -3.36 -14.74 -20.24
N LEU A 237 -2.24 -15.27 -19.76
CA LEU A 237 -2.18 -16.14 -18.59
C LEU A 237 -2.70 -15.45 -17.34
N CYS A 238 -2.28 -14.21 -17.14
CA CYS A 238 -2.76 -13.34 -16.07
C CYS A 238 -4.28 -13.14 -16.18
N ASP A 239 -4.76 -12.68 -17.33
CA ASP A 239 -6.17 -12.34 -17.54
C ASP A 239 -7.08 -13.56 -17.38
N LEU A 240 -6.69 -14.72 -17.93
CA LEU A 240 -7.43 -15.97 -17.79
C LEU A 240 -7.45 -16.44 -16.32
N SER A 241 -6.30 -16.41 -15.65
CA SER A 241 -6.21 -16.82 -14.24
C SER A 241 -7.07 -15.91 -13.33
N LEU A 242 -7.08 -14.61 -13.60
CA LEU A 242 -7.91 -13.65 -12.87
C LEU A 242 -9.40 -13.84 -13.14
N LEU A 243 -9.80 -14.13 -14.39
CA LEU A 243 -11.17 -14.47 -14.73
C LEU A 243 -11.66 -15.68 -13.91
N LEU A 244 -10.87 -16.75 -13.88
CA LEU A 244 -11.20 -17.94 -13.10
C LEU A 244 -11.19 -17.65 -11.59
N GLY A 245 -10.16 -16.97 -11.08
CA GLY A 245 -10.05 -16.63 -9.67
C GLY A 245 -11.22 -15.81 -9.15
N ARG A 246 -11.75 -14.87 -9.95
CA ARG A 246 -12.96 -14.11 -9.62
C ARG A 246 -14.20 -14.99 -9.50
N LYS A 247 -14.37 -16.00 -10.37
CA LYS A 247 -15.48 -16.96 -10.27
C LYS A 247 -15.42 -17.83 -9.01
N PHE A 248 -14.21 -18.07 -8.51
CA PHE A 248 -14.01 -18.73 -7.21
C PHE A 248 -14.13 -17.79 -6.00
N GLY A 249 -14.40 -16.49 -6.18
CA GLY A 249 -14.57 -15.54 -5.09
C GLY A 249 -13.27 -15.23 -4.33
N MET A 250 -12.12 -15.32 -5.00
CA MET A 250 -10.84 -14.95 -4.40
C MET A 250 -10.82 -13.46 -4.00
N SER A 251 -10.16 -13.15 -2.86
CA SER A 251 -9.98 -11.75 -2.42
C SER A 251 -9.07 -10.96 -3.36
N ASP A 252 -9.17 -9.64 -3.35
CA ASP A 252 -8.31 -8.75 -4.15
C ASP A 252 -6.81 -9.02 -3.90
N GLU A 253 -6.44 -9.32 -2.65
CA GLU A 253 -5.06 -9.66 -2.28
C GLU A 253 -4.63 -10.99 -2.90
N ALA A 254 -5.47 -12.03 -2.86
CA ALA A 254 -5.16 -13.32 -3.48
C ALA A 254 -5.15 -13.24 -5.02
N LEU A 255 -6.01 -12.40 -5.61
CA LEU A 255 -6.01 -12.10 -7.04
C LEU A 255 -4.73 -11.36 -7.45
N GLU A 256 -4.25 -10.42 -6.65
CA GLU A 256 -2.99 -9.72 -6.91
C GLU A 256 -1.77 -10.66 -6.80
N GLU A 257 -1.76 -11.57 -5.82
CA GLU A 257 -0.74 -12.63 -5.75
C GLU A 257 -0.77 -13.55 -6.96
N LEU A 258 -1.98 -13.96 -7.41
CA LEU A 258 -2.15 -14.76 -8.63
C LEU A 258 -1.63 -14.01 -9.85
N ARG A 259 -2.01 -12.74 -10.00
CA ARG A 259 -1.57 -11.85 -11.08
C ARG A 259 -0.05 -11.79 -11.17
N LEU A 260 0.61 -11.45 -10.07
CA LEU A 260 2.07 -11.32 -10.00
C LEU A 260 2.75 -12.67 -10.19
N GLY A 261 2.19 -13.75 -9.65
CA GLY A 261 2.68 -15.11 -9.85
C GLY A 261 2.70 -15.51 -11.33
N MET A 262 1.61 -15.25 -12.06
CA MET A 262 1.52 -15.55 -13.50
C MET A 262 2.49 -14.72 -14.34
N LEU A 263 2.63 -13.42 -14.05
CA LEU A 263 3.56 -12.55 -14.78
C LEU A 263 5.04 -12.93 -14.57
N LEU A 264 5.36 -13.56 -13.44
CA LEU A 264 6.74 -13.87 -13.05
C LEU A 264 7.08 -15.35 -13.13
N GLN A 265 6.14 -16.23 -13.49
CA GLN A 265 6.32 -17.69 -13.44
C GLN A 265 7.59 -18.17 -14.17
N ASP A 266 7.90 -17.54 -15.30
CA ASP A 266 9.01 -17.90 -16.19
C ASP A 266 10.26 -17.00 -16.00
N ILE A 267 10.31 -16.14 -14.97
CA ILE A 267 11.45 -15.22 -14.74
C ILE A 267 12.78 -15.97 -14.56
N GLY A 268 12.73 -17.19 -14.02
CA GLY A 268 13.91 -18.03 -13.82
C GLY A 268 14.51 -18.58 -15.11
N SER A 269 13.78 -18.51 -16.23
CA SER A 269 14.25 -18.97 -17.55
C SER A 269 15.45 -18.16 -18.05
N ILE A 270 15.75 -17.00 -17.43
CA ILE A 270 16.99 -16.24 -17.66
C ILE A 270 18.28 -17.07 -17.48
N LYS A 271 18.22 -18.13 -16.66
CA LYS A 271 19.35 -19.05 -16.43
C LYS A 271 19.38 -20.27 -17.36
N VAL A 272 18.33 -20.48 -18.15
CA VAL A 272 18.27 -21.61 -19.08
C VAL A 272 18.97 -21.20 -20.38
N PRO A 273 19.92 -21.99 -20.92
CA PRO A 273 20.59 -21.68 -22.17
C PRO A 273 19.61 -21.57 -23.35
N ASP A 274 19.84 -20.59 -24.24
CA ASP A 274 19.03 -20.37 -25.45
C ASP A 274 18.98 -21.62 -26.36
N ALA A 275 20.04 -22.43 -26.39
CA ALA A 275 20.09 -23.68 -27.14
C ALA A 275 19.09 -24.74 -26.63
N ILE A 276 18.71 -24.68 -25.35
CA ILE A 276 17.68 -25.53 -24.76
C ILE A 276 16.30 -24.89 -24.95
N LEU A 277 16.16 -23.59 -24.67
CA LEU A 277 14.89 -22.86 -24.80
C LEU A 277 14.33 -22.88 -26.22
N HIS A 278 15.19 -22.72 -27.23
CA HIS A 278 14.79 -22.63 -28.65
C HIS A 278 15.01 -23.93 -29.41
N LYS A 279 15.20 -25.06 -28.72
CA LYS A 279 15.49 -26.34 -29.40
C LYS A 279 14.29 -26.78 -30.22
N SER A 280 14.52 -27.04 -31.51
CA SER A 280 13.47 -27.43 -32.45
C SER A 280 12.98 -28.89 -32.34
N GLY A 281 13.60 -29.67 -31.47
CA GLY A 281 13.32 -31.09 -31.29
C GLY A 281 13.02 -31.39 -29.83
N ARG A 282 12.79 -32.68 -29.53
CA ARG A 282 12.64 -33.12 -28.14
C ARG A 282 13.92 -32.82 -27.36
N LEU A 283 13.74 -32.37 -26.11
CA LEU A 283 14.83 -32.24 -25.16
C LEU A 283 15.31 -33.65 -24.75
N THR A 284 16.61 -33.80 -24.51
CA THR A 284 17.12 -34.97 -23.78
C THR A 284 16.71 -34.91 -22.33
N SER A 285 16.84 -36.01 -21.59
CA SER A 285 16.53 -36.04 -20.16
C SER A 285 17.36 -35.00 -19.39
N GLU A 286 18.64 -34.85 -19.72
CA GLU A 286 19.55 -33.91 -19.09
C GLU A 286 19.17 -32.45 -19.41
N GLU A 287 18.83 -32.16 -20.67
CA GLU A 287 18.34 -30.84 -21.07
C GLU A 287 17.02 -30.50 -20.38
N PHE A 288 16.15 -31.49 -20.21
CA PHE A 288 14.89 -31.31 -19.50
C PHE A 288 15.12 -31.05 -18.00
N GLU A 289 16.03 -31.76 -17.34
CA GLU A 289 16.40 -31.45 -15.95
C GLU A 289 16.94 -30.03 -15.79
N LEU A 290 17.73 -29.54 -16.75
CA LEU A 290 18.19 -28.14 -16.76
C LEU A 290 17.04 -27.16 -16.95
N LEU A 291 16.11 -27.45 -17.87
CA LEU A 291 14.93 -26.61 -18.10
C LEU A 291 14.09 -26.48 -16.82
N LYS A 292 13.83 -27.58 -16.09
CA LYS A 292 13.01 -27.56 -14.87
C LYS A 292 13.52 -26.58 -13.81
N GLN A 293 14.82 -26.30 -13.78
CA GLN A 293 15.43 -25.42 -12.78
C GLN A 293 14.93 -23.97 -12.85
N HIS A 294 14.30 -23.54 -13.95
CA HIS A 294 13.70 -22.19 -14.04
C HIS A 294 12.71 -21.93 -12.89
N THR A 295 11.98 -22.96 -12.45
CA THR A 295 11.04 -22.86 -11.32
C THR A 295 11.73 -22.47 -10.01
N THR A 296 12.79 -23.18 -9.64
CA THR A 296 13.52 -22.97 -8.38
C THR A 296 14.37 -21.70 -8.43
N PHE A 297 14.93 -21.36 -9.59
CA PHE A 297 15.62 -20.09 -9.79
C PHE A 297 14.66 -18.90 -9.75
N GLY A 298 13.51 -18.99 -10.41
CA GLY A 298 12.48 -17.95 -10.38
C GLY A 298 12.00 -17.71 -8.95
N HIS A 299 11.74 -18.80 -8.21
CA HIS A 299 11.40 -18.73 -6.79
C HIS A 299 12.48 -17.99 -5.97
N GLU A 300 13.76 -18.31 -6.17
CA GLU A 300 14.86 -17.66 -5.44
C GLU A 300 14.96 -16.16 -5.74
N VAL A 301 14.74 -15.75 -7.01
CA VAL A 301 14.68 -14.34 -7.40
C VAL A 301 13.54 -13.64 -6.67
N CYS A 302 12.31 -14.17 -6.78
CA CYS A 302 11.13 -13.59 -6.13
C CYS A 302 11.27 -13.58 -4.60
N ARG A 303 11.88 -14.61 -3.99
CA ARG A 303 12.11 -14.71 -2.55
C ARG A 303 13.04 -13.61 -2.04
N ARG A 304 14.14 -13.34 -2.75
CA ARG A 304 15.08 -12.27 -2.39
C ARG A 304 14.46 -10.88 -2.47
N LEU A 305 13.45 -10.74 -3.33
CA LEU A 305 12.67 -9.52 -3.50
C LEU A 305 11.48 -9.45 -2.54
N MET A 306 11.43 -10.37 -1.56
CA MET A 306 10.40 -10.43 -0.52
C MET A 306 8.97 -10.48 -1.09
N MET A 307 8.79 -11.19 -2.22
CA MET A 307 7.47 -11.37 -2.81
C MET A 307 6.54 -12.15 -1.86
N PRO A 308 5.23 -11.87 -1.89
CA PRO A 308 4.25 -12.59 -1.08
C PRO A 308 4.28 -14.11 -1.32
N ARG A 309 3.86 -14.88 -0.31
CA ARG A 309 3.97 -16.35 -0.36
C ARG A 309 3.21 -16.95 -1.54
N GLY A 310 2.03 -16.44 -1.90
CA GLY A 310 1.28 -16.96 -3.04
C GLY A 310 2.03 -16.79 -4.37
N VAL A 311 2.72 -15.66 -4.56
CA VAL A 311 3.59 -15.42 -5.72
C VAL A 311 4.72 -16.46 -5.75
N LEU A 312 5.39 -16.67 -4.61
CA LEU A 312 6.48 -17.64 -4.51
C LEU A 312 6.05 -19.07 -4.82
N THR A 313 4.84 -19.45 -4.39
CA THR A 313 4.25 -20.77 -4.68
C THR A 313 3.93 -20.91 -6.16
N ILE A 314 3.30 -19.92 -6.79
CA ILE A 314 2.98 -20.00 -8.22
C ILE A 314 4.26 -20.11 -9.05
N VAL A 315 5.23 -19.21 -8.84
CA VAL A 315 6.49 -19.22 -9.61
C VAL A 315 7.23 -20.55 -9.47
N ARG A 316 7.27 -21.13 -8.26
CA ARG A 316 7.97 -22.39 -8.01
C ARG A 316 7.21 -23.61 -8.56
N ASN A 317 5.89 -23.63 -8.42
CA ASN A 317 5.13 -24.88 -8.52
C ASN A 317 4.17 -24.91 -9.72
N HIS A 318 4.21 -23.93 -10.63
CA HIS A 318 3.28 -23.87 -11.77
C HIS A 318 3.34 -25.06 -12.74
N HIS A 319 4.34 -25.94 -12.61
CA HIS A 319 4.46 -27.22 -13.33
C HIS A 319 4.10 -28.45 -12.48
N GLU A 320 3.57 -28.26 -11.28
CA GLU A 320 2.98 -29.33 -10.49
C GLU A 320 1.70 -29.85 -11.15
N ARG A 321 1.42 -31.13 -10.91
CA ARG A 321 0.25 -31.83 -11.44
C ARG A 321 -0.57 -32.34 -10.27
N LEU A 322 -1.90 -32.37 -10.39
CA LEU A 322 -2.77 -32.76 -9.28
C LEU A 322 -2.46 -34.18 -8.74
N ASP A 323 -1.99 -35.08 -9.59
CA ASP A 323 -1.54 -36.44 -9.26
C ASP A 323 -0.14 -36.53 -8.61
N GLY A 324 0.60 -35.42 -8.53
CA GLY A 324 1.96 -35.29 -8.01
C GLY A 324 3.05 -35.88 -8.90
N THR A 325 2.78 -36.05 -10.19
CA THR A 325 3.82 -36.40 -11.19
C THR A 325 4.53 -35.18 -11.77
N GLY A 326 4.16 -33.97 -11.32
CA GLY A 326 4.78 -32.71 -11.70
C GLY A 326 6.12 -32.44 -11.01
N TYR A 327 6.57 -31.18 -11.08
CA TYR A 327 7.84 -30.73 -10.51
C TYR A 327 7.72 -29.26 -10.03
N PRO A 328 8.61 -28.78 -9.14
CA PRO A 328 9.78 -29.44 -8.58
C PRO A 328 9.55 -30.26 -7.30
N ASP A 329 8.43 -30.08 -6.60
CA ASP A 329 8.18 -30.61 -5.26
C ASP A 329 7.20 -31.79 -5.23
N GLN A 330 6.55 -32.11 -6.37
CA GLN A 330 5.62 -33.25 -6.52
C GLN A 330 4.38 -33.13 -5.62
N LEU A 331 3.80 -31.93 -5.57
CA LEU A 331 2.60 -31.64 -4.78
C LEU A 331 1.40 -32.45 -5.29
N LYS A 332 0.57 -32.97 -4.38
CA LYS A 332 -0.60 -33.79 -4.69
C LYS A 332 -1.89 -33.18 -4.18
N GLY A 333 -2.92 -33.18 -5.03
CA GLY A 333 -4.29 -32.81 -4.68
C GLY A 333 -4.35 -31.47 -3.95
N GLU A 334 -4.85 -31.50 -2.71
CA GLU A 334 -5.04 -30.33 -1.85
C GLU A 334 -3.74 -29.64 -1.42
N GLN A 335 -2.57 -30.28 -1.60
CA GLN A 335 -1.28 -29.61 -1.41
C GLN A 335 -1.05 -28.50 -2.42
N MET A 336 -1.78 -28.50 -3.55
CA MET A 336 -1.80 -27.40 -4.51
C MET A 336 -2.89 -26.40 -4.11
N PRO A 337 -2.53 -25.18 -3.65
CA PRO A 337 -3.51 -24.15 -3.36
C PRO A 337 -4.37 -23.84 -4.58
N LEU A 338 -5.58 -23.31 -4.38
CA LEU A 338 -6.49 -23.01 -5.49
C LEU A 338 -5.85 -22.13 -6.57
N ALA A 339 -5.14 -21.07 -6.16
CA ALA A 339 -4.41 -20.20 -7.08
C ALA A 339 -3.42 -20.96 -7.96
N LEU A 340 -2.75 -21.98 -7.41
CA LEU A 340 -1.82 -22.82 -8.16
C LEU A 340 -2.53 -23.77 -9.13
N ARG A 341 -3.68 -24.34 -8.73
CA ARG A 341 -4.51 -25.18 -9.60
C ARG A 341 -5.06 -24.37 -10.79
N ILE A 342 -5.46 -23.12 -10.55
CA ILE A 342 -5.86 -22.17 -11.59
C ILE A 342 -4.70 -21.86 -12.53
N ALA A 343 -3.52 -21.52 -11.98
CA ALA A 343 -2.32 -21.21 -12.76
C ALA A 343 -1.93 -22.37 -13.69
N ALA A 344 -1.84 -23.59 -13.17
CA ALA A 344 -1.48 -24.78 -13.95
C ALA A 344 -2.45 -25.02 -15.12
N LEU A 345 -3.76 -24.87 -14.88
CA LEU A 345 -4.76 -25.00 -15.93
C LEU A 345 -4.63 -23.90 -16.98
N ALA A 346 -4.47 -22.64 -16.56
CA ALA A 346 -4.33 -21.50 -17.46
C ALA A 346 -3.10 -21.64 -18.38
N ILE A 347 -1.98 -22.13 -17.83
CA ILE A 347 -0.75 -22.42 -18.59
C ILE A 347 -0.98 -23.49 -19.65
N ALA A 348 -1.64 -24.59 -19.27
CA ALA A 348 -1.95 -25.67 -20.19
C ALA A 348 -2.92 -25.20 -21.29
N PHE A 349 -3.95 -24.44 -20.93
CA PHE A 349 -4.91 -23.87 -21.88
C PHE A 349 -4.21 -22.95 -22.89
N ASP A 350 -3.44 -21.96 -22.44
CA ASP A 350 -2.75 -21.02 -23.34
C ASP A 350 -1.73 -21.73 -24.23
N ALA A 351 -1.05 -22.76 -23.69
CA ALA A 351 -0.14 -23.60 -24.44
C ALA A 351 -0.82 -24.34 -25.60
N MET A 352 -2.09 -24.70 -25.45
CA MET A 352 -2.91 -25.34 -26.49
C MET A 352 -3.55 -24.33 -27.45
N ALA A 353 -3.98 -23.19 -26.93
CA ALA A 353 -4.63 -22.11 -27.66
C ALA A 353 -3.66 -21.27 -28.52
N SER A 354 -2.37 -21.29 -28.22
CA SER A 354 -1.36 -20.48 -28.92
C SER A 354 -0.57 -21.30 -29.95
N PRO A 355 -0.21 -20.70 -31.10
CA PRO A 355 0.67 -21.35 -32.07
C PRO A 355 2.08 -21.52 -31.50
N ARG A 356 2.77 -22.60 -31.90
CA ARG A 356 4.15 -22.92 -31.53
C ARG A 356 4.96 -23.31 -32.77
N ALA A 357 6.29 -23.31 -32.65
CA ALA A 357 7.21 -23.66 -33.74
C ALA A 357 6.89 -24.98 -34.48
N PHE A 358 6.29 -25.96 -33.80
CA PHE A 358 6.00 -27.31 -34.34
C PHE A 358 4.51 -27.64 -34.40
N ARG A 359 3.61 -26.72 -34.03
CA ARG A 359 2.17 -27.00 -33.94
C ARG A 359 1.35 -25.72 -34.09
N THR A 360 0.28 -25.78 -34.87
CA THR A 360 -0.76 -24.74 -34.87
C THR A 360 -1.52 -24.72 -33.54
N ALA A 361 -2.25 -23.62 -33.28
CA ALA A 361 -3.22 -23.60 -32.20
C ALA A 361 -4.29 -24.68 -32.42
N LEU A 362 -4.78 -25.27 -31.33
CA LEU A 362 -5.90 -26.21 -31.37
C LEU A 362 -7.24 -25.47 -31.37
N ASP A 363 -8.29 -26.11 -31.87
CA ASP A 363 -9.65 -25.57 -31.78
C ASP A 363 -10.16 -25.66 -30.33
N LEU A 364 -11.03 -24.74 -29.91
CA LEU A 364 -11.55 -24.68 -28.54
C LEU A 364 -12.15 -26.02 -28.08
N ASP A 365 -12.92 -26.69 -28.94
CA ASP A 365 -13.52 -28.01 -28.63
C ASP A 365 -12.46 -29.07 -28.35
N GLU A 366 -11.34 -29.07 -29.09
CA GLU A 366 -10.24 -30.01 -28.90
C GLU A 366 -9.50 -29.72 -27.59
N ILE A 367 -9.30 -28.44 -27.26
CA ILE A 367 -8.68 -28.01 -26.01
C ILE A 367 -9.53 -28.47 -24.82
N LEU A 368 -10.82 -28.19 -24.85
CA LEU A 368 -11.75 -28.58 -23.77
C LEU A 368 -11.86 -30.10 -23.65
N ALA A 369 -11.84 -30.84 -24.75
CA ALA A 369 -11.81 -32.30 -24.72
C ALA A 369 -10.54 -32.83 -24.04
N GLN A 370 -9.35 -32.28 -24.36
CA GLN A 370 -8.09 -32.67 -23.72
C GLN A 370 -8.09 -32.35 -22.23
N LEU A 371 -8.53 -31.15 -21.84
CA LEU A 371 -8.61 -30.76 -20.44
C LEU A 371 -9.57 -31.63 -19.63
N ASN A 372 -10.71 -32.02 -20.22
CA ASN A 372 -11.66 -32.94 -19.57
C ASN A 372 -11.09 -34.34 -19.39
N LEU A 373 -10.29 -34.85 -20.34
CA LEU A 373 -9.64 -36.15 -20.20
C LEU A 373 -8.64 -36.18 -19.04
N GLU A 374 -7.97 -35.05 -18.78
CA GLU A 374 -6.98 -34.92 -17.71
C GLU A 374 -7.55 -34.34 -16.40
N ALA A 375 -8.87 -34.12 -16.33
CA ALA A 375 -9.55 -33.64 -15.13
C ALA A 375 -9.50 -34.68 -14.00
N GLY A 376 -9.19 -34.24 -12.79
CA GLY A 376 -8.99 -35.10 -11.62
C GLY A 376 -7.63 -35.82 -11.57
N THR A 377 -6.78 -35.67 -12.59
CA THR A 377 -5.42 -36.27 -12.63
C THR A 377 -4.34 -35.22 -12.82
N HIS A 378 -4.31 -34.54 -13.96
CA HIS A 378 -3.39 -33.43 -14.18
C HIS A 378 -3.95 -32.14 -13.58
N PHE A 379 -5.24 -31.91 -13.81
CA PHE A 379 -5.93 -30.67 -13.45
C PHE A 379 -7.05 -30.93 -12.45
N ASP A 380 -7.37 -29.92 -11.67
CA ASP A 380 -8.54 -29.95 -10.80
C ASP A 380 -9.84 -29.91 -11.63
N ALA A 381 -10.71 -30.91 -11.43
CA ALA A 381 -11.95 -31.04 -12.18
C ALA A 381 -12.90 -29.84 -12.01
N VAL A 382 -12.91 -29.21 -10.83
CA VAL A 382 -13.75 -28.02 -10.56
C VAL A 382 -13.23 -26.81 -11.34
N VAL A 383 -11.90 -26.66 -11.42
CA VAL A 383 -11.27 -25.57 -12.17
C VAL A 383 -11.47 -25.77 -13.68
N VAL A 384 -11.35 -27.02 -14.19
CA VAL A 384 -11.67 -27.37 -15.58
C VAL A 384 -13.11 -27.02 -15.93
N GLN A 385 -14.06 -27.41 -15.06
CA GLN A 385 -15.47 -27.11 -15.25
C GLN A 385 -15.74 -25.59 -15.25
N THR A 386 -15.12 -24.85 -14.33
CA THR A 386 -15.23 -23.38 -14.27
C THR A 386 -14.73 -22.72 -15.56
N LEU A 387 -13.59 -23.18 -16.09
CA LEU A 387 -13.07 -22.71 -17.38
C LEU A 387 -14.06 -22.98 -18.52
N ARG A 388 -14.64 -24.19 -18.57
CA ARG A 388 -15.64 -24.56 -19.58
C ARG A 388 -16.86 -23.63 -19.55
N GLU A 389 -17.34 -23.27 -18.38
CA GLU A 389 -18.45 -22.33 -18.24
C GLU A 389 -18.06 -20.90 -18.61
N SER A 390 -16.79 -20.54 -18.43
CA SER A 390 -16.26 -19.20 -18.69
C SER A 390 -16.05 -18.91 -20.19
N VAL A 391 -16.07 -19.91 -21.06
CA VAL A 391 -15.76 -19.71 -22.50
C VAL A 391 -16.75 -18.80 -23.22
N HIS A 392 -17.96 -18.65 -22.65
CA HIS A 392 -19.00 -17.78 -23.17
C HIS A 392 -18.94 -16.35 -22.63
N ASP A 393 -18.08 -16.08 -21.64
CA ASP A 393 -17.95 -14.75 -21.06
C ASP A 393 -17.26 -13.79 -22.05
N GLU A 394 -17.72 -12.54 -22.11
CA GLU A 394 -17.09 -11.49 -22.93
C GLU A 394 -15.60 -11.31 -22.59
N ASP A 395 -15.24 -11.43 -21.32
CA ASP A 395 -13.85 -11.39 -20.86
C ASP A 395 -13.00 -12.50 -21.48
N PHE A 396 -13.51 -13.74 -21.54
CA PHE A 396 -12.80 -14.85 -22.17
C PHE A 396 -12.59 -14.60 -23.66
N GLN A 397 -13.64 -14.16 -24.35
CA GLN A 397 -13.61 -13.86 -25.78
C GLN A 397 -12.62 -12.72 -26.10
N ARG A 398 -12.50 -11.73 -25.20
CA ARG A 398 -11.50 -10.66 -25.31
C ARG A 398 -10.07 -11.17 -25.15
N ILE A 399 -9.84 -12.18 -24.29
CA ILE A 399 -8.51 -12.77 -24.08
C ILE A 399 -8.11 -13.65 -25.27
N TYR A 400 -9.04 -14.45 -25.80
CA TYR A 400 -8.80 -15.40 -26.90
C TYR A 400 -9.72 -15.18 -28.12
N PRO A 401 -9.64 -14.03 -28.80
CA PRO A 401 -10.57 -13.68 -29.88
C PRO A 401 -10.51 -14.66 -31.07
N ALA A 402 -9.33 -15.23 -31.34
CA ALA A 402 -9.14 -16.19 -32.41
C ALA A 402 -9.94 -17.49 -32.21
N LEU A 403 -10.19 -17.90 -30.96
CA LEU A 403 -10.94 -19.12 -30.63
C LEU A 403 -12.45 -18.95 -30.76
N VAL A 404 -12.95 -17.72 -30.83
CA VAL A 404 -14.38 -17.40 -30.97
C VAL A 404 -14.83 -17.56 -32.43
N THR A 405 -13.98 -17.15 -33.38
CA THR A 405 -14.29 -17.21 -34.81
C THR A 405 -14.45 -18.62 -35.39
N THR A 406 -13.97 -19.65 -34.71
CA THR A 406 -14.17 -21.07 -35.07
C THR A 406 -15.55 -21.59 -34.64
N VAL A 407 -16.14 -21.04 -33.57
CA VAL A 407 -17.48 -21.41 -33.10
C VAL A 407 -18.56 -20.89 -34.07
N ASP A 408 -18.43 -19.64 -34.53
CA ASP A 408 -19.38 -19.03 -35.48
C ASP A 408 -19.32 -19.65 -36.88
N ARG A 409 -18.12 -20.05 -37.36
CA ARG A 409 -17.99 -20.73 -38.67
C ARG A 409 -18.69 -22.09 -38.72
N ARG A 410 -18.61 -22.89 -37.64
CA ARG A 410 -19.31 -24.19 -37.60
C ARG A 410 -20.83 -24.02 -37.52
N ALA A 411 -21.33 -23.00 -36.83
CA ALA A 411 -22.75 -22.70 -36.80
C ALA A 411 -23.29 -22.29 -38.18
N SER A 412 -22.50 -21.55 -38.98
CA SER A 412 -22.86 -21.23 -40.36
C SER A 412 -22.74 -22.42 -41.32
N ASP A 413 -21.75 -23.29 -41.15
CA ASP A 413 -21.53 -24.46 -42.03
C ASP A 413 -22.51 -25.62 -41.74
N LEU A 414 -23.11 -25.67 -40.55
CA LEU A 414 -24.21 -26.61 -40.21
C LEU A 414 -25.59 -26.08 -40.60
N ALA A 415 -25.70 -24.78 -40.92
CA ALA A 415 -26.93 -24.12 -41.34
C ALA A 415 -27.02 -23.93 -42.87
N ALA A 416 -25.94 -24.21 -43.60
CA ALA A 416 -25.86 -24.25 -45.06
C ALA A 416 -25.91 -25.70 -45.56
#